data_AF-A0A848H5S1-F1
#
_entry.id   AF-A0A848H5S1-F1
#
_cell.length_a   1.000
_cell.length_b   1.000
_cell.length_c   1.000
_cell.angle_alpha   90.00
_cell.angle_beta   90.00
_cell.angle_gamma   90.00
#
_symmetry.space_group_name_H-M   'P 1'
#
loop_
_entity.id
_entity.type
_entity.pdbx_description
1 polymer ?
#
loop_
_entity_poly.entity_id
_entity_poly.type
_entity_poly.pdbx_seq_one_letter_code
_entity_poly.pdbx_strand_id
1 'polypeptide(L)'
;MGFFSSLFNAIGTVLGVVVKTVAEVVTGIRKSFEDYRERGGATGALAAQEAERKKDRLREVNEEIMDLRNRRMSRGDLSDQERRRWAFLREEREELLGKVNQAKEVKAAEKILDSEALIERVEVDLDTTHVLQYNAFADILGKKCTCGRHMKLQWRRDLGVAGPGDFYWGCTGWYVQQGDGRACNRTEPLQREDYALMTDTSAPEFTMTSEEFGELLTNPGTEKIIATRVDDLRSDLAGRRKGVELATCPVHGEHMVLRKKANPMGLLDAYFLACPHWRPNDGGCSFIEKLKSGSQLAALLKSETGRGVL
;
A
#
# COMPACT_ATOMS: atom_id res chain seq x y z
N MET A 1 -18.86 -7.69 -4.15
CA MET A 1 -18.26 -7.32 -2.84
C MET A 1 -17.09 -8.25 -2.61
N GLY A 2 -15.93 -7.74 -2.18
CA GLY A 2 -14.73 -8.55 -1.96
C GLY A 2 -14.96 -9.58 -0.85
N PHE A 3 -14.31 -10.72 -0.97
CA PHE A 3 -14.44 -11.85 -0.03
C PHE A 3 -14.04 -11.46 1.39
N PHE A 4 -13.17 -10.45 1.51
CA PHE A 4 -12.60 -9.99 2.76
C PHE A 4 -12.79 -8.48 2.97
N SER A 5 -14.03 -8.00 2.89
CA SER A 5 -14.35 -6.57 3.05
C SER A 5 -13.89 -5.94 4.37
N SER A 6 -13.54 -6.76 5.38
CA SER A 6 -12.98 -6.33 6.67
C SER A 6 -11.44 -6.25 6.72
N LEU A 7 -10.72 -6.71 5.69
CA LEU A 7 -9.24 -6.67 5.68
C LEU A 7 -8.74 -5.29 5.25
N PHE A 8 -8.02 -4.57 6.13
CA PHE A 8 -7.47 -3.25 5.82
C PHE A 8 -6.05 -3.29 5.28
N ASN A 9 -5.31 -4.40 5.35
CA ASN A 9 -3.98 -4.49 4.76
C ASN A 9 -3.57 -5.93 4.45
N ALA A 10 -2.92 -6.15 3.31
CA ALA A 10 -2.50 -7.47 2.86
C ALA A 10 -1.25 -8.03 3.55
N ILE A 11 -0.39 -7.15 4.09
CA ILE A 11 0.95 -7.51 4.54
C ILE A 11 1.22 -6.97 5.96
N GLY A 12 0.53 -5.92 6.40
CA GLY A 12 0.62 -5.37 7.76
C GLY A 12 -0.38 -5.93 8.78
N THR A 13 -1.27 -6.86 8.38
CA THR A 13 -2.23 -7.51 9.31
C THR A 13 -3.16 -6.50 10.01
N VAL A 14 -3.49 -5.38 9.36
CA VAL A 14 -4.36 -4.34 9.97
C VAL A 14 -5.82 -4.50 9.60
N LEU A 15 -6.70 -4.42 10.60
CA LEU A 15 -8.16 -4.43 10.49
C LEU A 15 -8.74 -3.27 11.30
N GLY A 16 -9.59 -2.44 10.69
CA GLY A 16 -10.46 -1.51 11.41
C GLY A 16 -11.67 -2.27 11.94
N VAL A 17 -11.91 -2.22 13.25
CA VAL A 17 -12.82 -3.17 13.90
C VAL A 17 -13.82 -2.49 14.84
N VAL A 18 -15.11 -2.69 14.53
CA VAL A 18 -16.26 -2.36 15.41
C VAL A 18 -16.40 -3.36 16.56
N VAL A 19 -15.92 -4.59 16.32
CA VAL A 19 -16.06 -5.77 17.19
C VAL A 19 -15.13 -5.70 18.41
N LYS A 20 -15.58 -6.23 19.55
CA LYS A 20 -14.86 -6.10 20.83
C LYS A 20 -13.62 -6.98 20.95
N THR A 21 -13.53 -8.11 20.23
CA THR A 21 -12.47 -9.11 20.45
C THR A 21 -11.76 -9.55 19.17
N VAL A 22 -10.45 -9.84 19.27
CA VAL A 22 -9.63 -10.39 18.17
C VAL A 22 -10.19 -11.72 17.67
N ALA A 23 -10.61 -12.59 18.59
CA ALA A 23 -11.15 -13.91 18.29
C ALA A 23 -12.36 -13.87 17.34
N GLU A 24 -13.28 -12.91 17.52
CA GLU A 24 -14.45 -12.77 16.64
C GLU A 24 -14.04 -12.40 15.21
N VAL A 25 -13.05 -11.52 15.06
CA VAL A 25 -12.57 -11.09 13.74
C VAL A 25 -11.80 -12.21 13.04
N VAL A 26 -10.91 -12.89 13.77
CA VAL A 26 -10.16 -14.03 13.22
C VAL A 26 -11.11 -15.18 12.86
N THR A 27 -12.16 -15.42 13.64
CA THR A 27 -13.22 -16.38 13.29
C THR A 27 -13.92 -16.00 11.99
N GLY A 28 -14.25 -14.71 11.80
CA GLY A 28 -14.84 -14.21 10.57
C GLY A 28 -13.94 -14.38 9.34
N ILE A 29 -12.63 -14.13 9.50
CA ILE A 29 -11.61 -14.35 8.47
C ILE A 29 -11.49 -15.84 8.16
N ARG A 30 -11.40 -16.70 9.18
CA ARG A 30 -11.31 -18.16 9.03
C ARG A 30 -12.48 -18.70 8.23
N LYS A 31 -13.71 -18.32 8.59
CA LYS A 31 -14.91 -18.72 7.86
C LYS A 31 -14.86 -18.26 6.39
N SER A 32 -14.53 -16.99 6.16
CA SER A 32 -14.47 -16.43 4.80
C SER A 32 -13.38 -17.12 3.96
N PHE A 33 -12.27 -17.48 4.57
CA PHE A 33 -11.16 -18.20 3.95
C PHE A 33 -11.52 -19.66 3.64
N GLU A 34 -12.22 -20.34 4.55
CA GLU A 34 -12.74 -21.69 4.34
C GLU A 34 -13.78 -21.71 3.19
N ASP A 35 -14.74 -20.78 3.21
CA ASP A 35 -15.74 -20.64 2.13
C ASP A 35 -15.09 -20.35 0.76
N TYR A 36 -13.96 -19.64 0.73
CA TYR A 36 -13.18 -19.37 -0.48
C TYR A 36 -12.53 -20.65 -1.00
N ARG A 37 -11.89 -21.41 -0.11
CA ARG A 37 -11.26 -22.68 -0.43
C ARG A 37 -12.29 -23.72 -0.91
N GLU A 38 -13.45 -23.81 -0.26
CA GLU A 38 -14.53 -24.73 -0.63
C GLU A 38 -15.10 -24.44 -2.03
N ARG A 39 -15.09 -23.17 -2.45
CA ARG A 39 -15.47 -22.76 -3.81
C ARG A 39 -14.38 -22.97 -4.85
N GLY A 40 -13.28 -23.65 -4.49
CA GLY A 40 -12.16 -23.94 -5.40
C GLY A 40 -11.15 -22.80 -5.53
N GLY A 41 -11.15 -21.85 -4.59
CA GLY A 41 -10.16 -20.79 -4.54
C GLY A 41 -8.75 -21.33 -4.29
N ALA A 42 -7.77 -20.87 -5.08
CA ALA A 42 -6.37 -21.23 -4.88
C ALA A 42 -5.83 -20.59 -3.59
N THR A 43 -5.08 -21.36 -2.80
CA THR A 43 -4.41 -20.93 -1.55
C THR A 43 -2.93 -21.34 -1.55
N GLY A 44 -2.15 -20.79 -0.63
CA GLY A 44 -0.74 -21.12 -0.39
C GLY A 44 0.14 -20.94 -1.63
N ALA A 45 0.97 -21.94 -1.92
CA ALA A 45 1.91 -21.90 -3.04
C ALA A 45 1.23 -21.75 -4.42
N LEU A 46 0.04 -22.34 -4.59
CA LEU A 46 -0.73 -22.21 -5.84
C LEU A 46 -1.23 -20.78 -6.02
N ALA A 47 -1.81 -20.19 -4.97
CA ALA A 47 -2.23 -18.78 -4.99
C ALA A 47 -1.06 -17.84 -5.28
N ALA A 48 0.09 -18.07 -4.64
CA ALA A 48 1.29 -17.28 -4.85
C ALA A 48 1.79 -17.36 -6.29
N GLN A 49 1.82 -18.55 -6.88
CA GLN A 49 2.24 -18.74 -8.27
C GLN A 49 1.27 -18.08 -9.26
N GLU A 50 -0.04 -18.24 -9.04
CA GLU A 50 -1.05 -17.57 -9.88
C GLU A 50 -0.95 -16.05 -9.77
N ALA A 51 -0.80 -15.53 -8.54
CA ALA A 51 -0.63 -14.11 -8.29
C ALA A 51 0.56 -13.53 -9.06
N GLU A 52 1.70 -14.23 -9.07
CA GLU A 52 2.89 -13.77 -9.78
C GLU A 52 2.65 -13.72 -11.29
N ARG A 53 2.06 -14.77 -11.88
CA ARG A 53 1.71 -14.78 -13.31
C ARG A 53 0.76 -13.63 -13.66
N LYS A 54 -0.21 -13.31 -12.79
CA LYS A 54 -1.13 -12.18 -13.01
C LYS A 54 -0.44 -10.83 -12.88
N LYS A 55 0.52 -10.68 -11.96
CA LYS A 55 1.35 -9.47 -11.83
C LYS A 55 2.23 -9.25 -13.05
N ASP A 56 2.87 -10.30 -13.57
CA ASP A 56 3.68 -10.22 -14.78
C ASP A 56 2.83 -9.81 -15.99
N ARG A 57 1.66 -10.43 -16.16
CA ARG A 57 0.72 -10.04 -17.23
C ARG A 57 0.23 -8.61 -17.06
N LEU A 58 -0.04 -8.16 -15.84
CA LEU A 58 -0.45 -6.78 -15.54
C LEU A 58 0.65 -5.78 -15.92
N ARG A 59 1.93 -6.12 -15.67
CA ARG A 59 3.07 -5.30 -16.08
C ARG A 59 3.12 -5.17 -17.61
N GLU A 60 3.04 -6.27 -18.35
CA GLU A 60 3.02 -6.25 -19.82
C GLU A 60 1.88 -5.38 -20.37
N VAL A 61 0.68 -5.52 -19.82
CA VAL A 61 -0.49 -4.71 -20.22
C VAL A 61 -0.25 -3.24 -19.93
N ASN A 62 0.32 -2.90 -18.78
CA ASN A 62 0.64 -1.51 -18.43
C ASN A 62 1.71 -0.91 -19.34
N GLU A 63 2.75 -1.67 -19.69
CA GLU A 63 3.79 -1.25 -20.64
C GLU A 63 3.17 -0.93 -22.01
N GLU A 64 2.31 -1.80 -22.52
CA GLU A 64 1.65 -1.57 -23.81
C GLU A 64 0.70 -0.35 -23.79
N ILE A 65 -0.05 -0.16 -22.69
CA ILE A 65 -0.87 1.04 -22.49
C ILE A 65 0.03 2.29 -22.49
N MET A 66 1.18 2.26 -21.80
CA MET A 66 2.10 3.39 -21.76
C MET A 66 2.70 3.69 -23.13
N ASP A 67 3.02 2.68 -23.92
CA ASP A 67 3.53 2.85 -25.28
C ASP A 67 2.50 3.50 -26.21
N LEU A 68 1.24 3.03 -26.17
CA LEU A 68 0.16 3.66 -26.92
C LEU A 68 -0.08 5.10 -26.45
N ARG A 69 0.06 5.39 -25.15
CA ARG A 69 -0.10 6.75 -24.61
C ARG A 69 0.96 7.67 -25.19
N ASN A 70 2.21 7.22 -25.19
CA ASN A 70 3.34 7.96 -25.73
C ASN A 70 3.16 8.20 -27.24
N ARG A 71 2.71 7.20 -28.00
CA ARG A 71 2.40 7.37 -29.43
C ARG A 71 1.32 8.41 -29.68
N ARG A 72 0.23 8.38 -28.90
CA ARG A 72 -0.83 9.39 -28.96
C ARG A 72 -0.29 10.79 -28.69
N MET A 73 0.54 10.95 -27.65
CA MET A 73 1.15 12.23 -27.32
C MET A 73 2.06 12.74 -28.44
N SER A 74 2.84 11.86 -29.07
CA SER A 74 3.77 12.24 -30.14
C SER A 74 3.08 12.50 -31.48
N ARG A 75 1.98 11.80 -31.80
CA ARG A 75 1.28 11.86 -33.11
C ARG A 75 -0.02 12.67 -33.07
N GLY A 76 -0.43 13.13 -31.90
CA GLY A 76 -1.73 13.80 -31.66
C GLY A 76 -2.90 12.83 -31.50
N ASP A 77 -2.89 11.69 -32.19
CA ASP A 77 -3.98 10.72 -32.17
C ASP A 77 -3.51 9.26 -32.33
N LEU A 78 -4.40 8.32 -32.02
CA LEU A 78 -4.24 6.88 -32.26
C LEU A 78 -5.04 6.47 -33.50
N SER A 79 -4.51 5.51 -34.26
CA SER A 79 -5.29 4.84 -35.32
C SER A 79 -6.48 4.07 -34.72
N ASP A 80 -7.50 3.75 -35.52
CA ASP A 80 -8.67 3.02 -35.03
C ASP A 80 -8.33 1.64 -34.47
N GLN A 81 -7.31 0.97 -35.03
CA GLN A 81 -6.79 -0.29 -34.48
C GLN A 81 -6.16 -0.08 -33.10
N GLU A 82 -5.34 0.96 -32.94
CA GLU A 82 -4.71 1.30 -31.66
C GLU A 82 -5.75 1.71 -30.61
N ARG A 83 -6.82 2.42 -31.00
CA ARG A 83 -7.94 2.75 -30.10
C ARG A 83 -8.67 1.50 -29.62
N ARG A 84 -8.95 0.54 -30.51
CA ARG A 84 -9.55 -0.75 -30.12
C ARG A 84 -8.64 -1.53 -29.19
N ARG A 85 -7.34 -1.60 -29.50
CA ARG A 85 -6.35 -2.26 -28.64
C ARG A 85 -6.25 -1.59 -27.27
N TRP A 86 -6.24 -0.26 -27.23
CA TRP A 86 -6.26 0.53 -26.00
C TRP A 86 -7.48 0.22 -25.13
N ALA A 87 -8.67 0.14 -25.70
CA ALA A 87 -9.89 -0.20 -24.97
C ALA A 87 -9.80 -1.62 -24.38
N PHE A 88 -9.39 -2.60 -25.19
CA PHE A 88 -9.19 -3.98 -24.74
C PHE A 88 -8.18 -4.09 -23.60
N LEU A 89 -7.02 -3.44 -23.71
CA LEU A 89 -5.99 -3.45 -22.67
C LEU A 89 -6.49 -2.84 -21.36
N ARG A 90 -7.35 -1.82 -21.42
CA ARG A 90 -7.92 -1.21 -20.22
C ARG A 90 -8.87 -2.15 -19.49
N GLU A 91 -9.72 -2.88 -20.23
CA GLU A 91 -10.59 -3.91 -19.65
C GLU A 91 -9.76 -5.05 -19.05
N GLU A 92 -8.77 -5.55 -19.78
CA GLU A 92 -7.85 -6.60 -19.30
C GLU A 92 -7.11 -6.15 -18.02
N ARG A 93 -6.64 -4.90 -17.98
CA ARG A 93 -6.01 -4.32 -16.79
C ARG A 93 -6.96 -4.29 -15.60
N GLU A 94 -8.20 -3.86 -15.77
CA GLU A 94 -9.19 -3.81 -14.69
C GLU A 94 -9.48 -5.21 -14.13
N GLU A 95 -9.60 -6.21 -15.00
CA GLU A 95 -9.74 -7.61 -14.59
C GLU A 95 -8.51 -8.13 -13.82
N LEU A 96 -7.31 -7.87 -14.33
CA LEU A 96 -6.05 -8.27 -13.69
C LEU A 96 -5.86 -7.60 -12.31
N LEU A 97 -6.20 -6.31 -12.19
CA LEU A 97 -6.19 -5.60 -10.92
C LEU A 97 -7.11 -6.26 -9.89
N GLY A 98 -8.31 -6.65 -10.30
CA GLY A 98 -9.24 -7.40 -9.46
C GLY A 98 -8.63 -8.70 -8.93
N LYS A 99 -8.01 -9.48 -9.82
CA LYS A 99 -7.36 -10.76 -9.46
C LYS A 99 -6.14 -10.58 -8.57
N VAL A 100 -5.29 -9.60 -8.84
CA VAL A 100 -4.12 -9.29 -8.00
C VAL A 100 -4.55 -8.83 -6.61
N ASN A 101 -5.60 -8.02 -6.50
CA ASN A 101 -6.15 -7.62 -5.20
C ASN A 101 -6.77 -8.79 -4.44
N GLN A 102 -7.48 -9.69 -5.11
CA GLN A 102 -7.98 -10.92 -4.50
C GLN A 102 -6.84 -11.78 -3.96
N ALA A 103 -5.76 -11.98 -4.73
CA ALA A 103 -4.60 -12.72 -4.27
C ALA A 103 -3.93 -12.08 -3.04
N LYS A 104 -3.91 -10.75 -2.98
CA LYS A 104 -3.46 -10.02 -1.78
C LYS A 104 -4.36 -10.31 -0.59
N GLU A 105 -5.70 -10.27 -0.75
CA GLU A 105 -6.65 -10.62 0.31
C GLU A 105 -6.43 -12.05 0.84
N VAL A 106 -6.18 -13.02 -0.05
CA VAL A 106 -5.88 -14.41 0.33
C VAL A 106 -4.60 -14.49 1.15
N LYS A 107 -3.50 -13.89 0.67
CA LYS A 107 -2.22 -13.87 1.39
C LYS A 107 -2.34 -13.20 2.77
N ALA A 108 -3.16 -12.16 2.86
CA ALA A 108 -3.44 -11.46 4.11
C ALA A 108 -4.15 -12.35 5.12
N ALA A 109 -5.19 -13.04 4.66
CA ALA A 109 -5.96 -13.97 5.48
C ALA A 109 -5.07 -15.12 5.99
N GLU A 110 -4.25 -15.70 5.11
CA GLU A 110 -3.27 -16.74 5.49
C GLU A 110 -2.35 -16.25 6.59
N LYS A 111 -1.74 -15.07 6.40
CA LYS A 111 -0.84 -14.48 7.41
C LYS A 111 -1.56 -14.27 8.74
N ILE A 112 -2.79 -13.73 8.72
CA ILE A 112 -3.58 -13.50 9.94
C ILE A 112 -3.86 -14.81 10.69
N LEU A 113 -4.21 -15.87 9.96
CA LEU A 113 -4.51 -17.17 10.54
C LEU A 113 -3.25 -17.87 11.07
N ASP A 114 -2.11 -17.73 10.39
CA ASP A 114 -0.84 -18.30 10.82
C ASP A 114 -0.24 -17.58 12.04
N SER A 115 -0.54 -16.29 12.20
CA SER A 115 0.01 -15.43 13.26
C SER A 115 -1.04 -14.95 14.26
N GLU A 116 -2.16 -15.65 14.44
CA GLU A 116 -3.30 -15.23 15.28
C GLU A 116 -2.86 -14.79 16.69
N ALA A 117 -1.91 -15.51 17.29
CA ALA A 117 -1.40 -15.24 18.63
C ALA A 117 -0.59 -13.93 18.77
N LEU A 118 -0.18 -13.31 17.66
CA LEU A 118 0.58 -12.05 17.63
C LEU A 118 -0.30 -10.84 17.31
N ILE A 119 -1.61 -11.06 17.08
CA ILE A 119 -2.54 -10.01 16.70
C ILE A 119 -3.21 -9.47 17.95
N GLU A 120 -3.03 -8.17 18.19
CA GLU A 120 -3.66 -7.48 19.29
C GLU A 120 -4.51 -6.32 18.79
N ARG A 121 -5.55 -5.98 19.56
CA ARG A 121 -6.34 -4.77 19.35
C ARG A 121 -5.61 -3.60 20.00
N VAL A 122 -5.23 -2.63 19.18
CA VAL A 122 -4.66 -1.35 19.58
C VAL A 122 -5.71 -0.26 19.37
N GLU A 123 -6.04 0.48 20.42
CA GLU A 123 -6.84 1.70 20.31
C GLU A 123 -5.90 2.87 20.07
N VAL A 124 -6.14 3.60 18.98
CA VAL A 124 -5.29 4.69 18.56
C VAL A 124 -5.69 5.96 19.28
N ASP A 125 -4.72 6.50 20.00
CA ASP A 125 -4.75 7.77 20.70
C ASP A 125 -3.51 8.62 20.32
N LEU A 126 -3.27 9.68 21.07
CA LEU A 126 -2.12 10.56 20.83
C LEU A 126 -0.77 9.84 20.98
N ASP A 127 -0.66 8.84 21.85
CA ASP A 127 0.60 8.15 22.16
C ASP A 127 0.89 7.03 21.14
N THR A 128 -0.17 6.43 20.59
CA THR A 128 -0.13 5.29 19.66
C THR A 128 -0.41 5.67 18.21
N THR A 129 -0.45 6.97 17.88
CA THR A 129 -0.71 7.43 16.50
C THR A 129 0.31 6.91 15.49
N HIS A 130 1.54 6.65 15.93
CA HIS A 130 2.59 6.05 15.11
C HIS A 130 2.18 4.66 14.54
N VAL A 131 1.24 3.94 15.16
CA VAL A 131 0.67 2.68 14.66
C VAL A 131 -0.20 2.91 13.41
N LEU A 132 -0.97 4.00 13.34
CA LEU A 132 -1.67 4.39 12.11
C LEU A 132 -0.67 4.73 11.01
N GLN A 133 0.37 5.50 11.34
CA GLN A 133 1.40 5.90 10.39
C GLN A 133 2.15 4.70 9.81
N TYR A 134 2.46 3.70 10.66
CA TYR A 134 3.08 2.43 10.26
C TYR A 134 2.34 1.77 9.10
N ASN A 135 1.02 1.90 9.06
CA ASN A 135 0.16 1.24 8.10
C ASN A 135 -0.29 2.13 6.94
N ALA A 136 -0.04 3.44 7.00
CA ALA A 136 -0.67 4.38 6.10
C ALA A 136 -0.23 4.29 4.64
N PHE A 137 0.99 3.80 4.37
CA PHE A 137 1.49 3.65 2.99
C PHE A 137 1.13 2.31 2.35
N ALA A 138 0.67 1.35 3.14
CA ALA A 138 0.37 0.00 2.69
C ALA A 138 -0.88 -0.04 1.81
N ASP A 139 -1.03 -1.13 1.06
CA ASP A 139 -2.25 -1.40 0.32
C ASP A 139 -3.44 -1.64 1.25
N ILE A 140 -4.54 -0.90 1.03
CA ILE A 140 -5.79 -1.05 1.79
C ILE A 140 -6.85 -1.75 0.97
N LEU A 141 -7.23 -2.96 1.40
CA LEU A 141 -8.04 -3.89 0.61
C LEU A 141 -9.56 -3.70 0.81
N GLY A 142 -10.02 -3.32 2.00
CA GLY A 142 -11.45 -3.24 2.34
C GLY A 142 -12.12 -1.87 2.19
N LYS A 143 -11.40 -0.75 2.36
CA LYS A 143 -12.02 0.59 2.36
C LYS A 143 -12.29 1.09 0.93
N LYS A 144 -13.57 1.24 0.58
CA LYS A 144 -14.03 1.72 -0.74
C LYS A 144 -14.70 3.09 -0.64
N CYS A 145 -14.42 3.93 -1.63
CA CYS A 145 -15.16 5.15 -1.90
C CYS A 145 -16.51 4.79 -2.53
N THR A 146 -17.50 5.66 -2.41
CA THR A 146 -18.80 5.52 -3.13
C THR A 146 -18.69 5.40 -4.65
N CYS A 147 -17.57 5.79 -5.26
CA CYS A 147 -17.32 5.55 -6.69
C CYS A 147 -16.79 4.14 -7.00
N GLY A 148 -16.71 3.26 -6.00
CA GLY A 148 -16.23 1.87 -6.10
C GLY A 148 -14.71 1.69 -6.03
N ARG A 149 -13.92 2.77 -6.09
CA ARG A 149 -12.46 2.72 -5.98
C ARG A 149 -12.01 2.57 -4.53
N HIS A 150 -10.81 2.02 -4.33
CA HIS A 150 -10.20 1.96 -3.00
C HIS A 150 -9.95 3.36 -2.44
N MET A 151 -9.92 3.46 -1.12
CA MET A 151 -9.41 4.64 -0.43
C MET A 151 -8.11 4.29 0.26
N LYS A 152 -7.26 5.30 0.43
CA LYS A 152 -6.00 5.21 1.15
C LYS A 152 -6.02 6.14 2.35
N LEU A 153 -5.39 5.72 3.44
CA LEU A 153 -5.16 6.59 4.59
C LEU A 153 -4.19 7.71 4.18
N GLN A 154 -4.53 8.96 4.48
CA GLN A 154 -3.77 10.14 4.10
C GLN A 154 -3.77 11.14 5.26
N TRP A 155 -2.77 12.01 5.27
CA TRP A 155 -2.69 13.17 6.15
C TRP A 155 -1.91 14.29 5.47
N ARG A 156 -2.06 15.49 6.01
CA ARG A 156 -1.42 16.72 5.52
C ARG A 156 0.10 16.58 5.47
N ARG A 157 0.72 17.22 4.47
CA ARG A 157 2.15 17.06 4.16
C ARG A 157 3.07 17.95 4.99
N ASP A 158 2.50 18.98 5.61
CA ASP A 158 3.19 20.03 6.35
C ASP A 158 3.21 19.80 7.86
N LEU A 159 2.66 18.66 8.33
CA LEU A 159 2.68 18.27 9.73
C LEU A 159 3.97 17.52 10.04
N GLY A 160 4.73 18.00 11.03
CA GLY A 160 5.92 17.31 11.55
C GLY A 160 5.59 16.06 12.34
N VAL A 161 4.51 16.09 13.11
CA VAL A 161 3.90 14.94 13.79
C VAL A 161 2.40 15.02 13.52
N ALA A 162 1.83 13.95 12.96
CA ALA A 162 0.38 13.85 12.73
C ALA A 162 -0.27 13.19 13.94
N GLY A 163 -1.31 13.82 14.51
CA GLY A 163 -2.18 13.23 15.52
C GLY A 163 -3.36 12.47 14.90
N PRO A 164 -4.18 11.77 15.70
CA PRO A 164 -5.28 10.93 15.19
C PRO A 164 -6.29 11.70 14.33
N GLY A 165 -6.56 12.96 14.67
CA GLY A 165 -7.52 13.82 13.95
C GLY A 165 -7.02 14.36 12.61
N ASP A 166 -5.72 14.23 12.30
CA ASP A 166 -5.14 14.72 11.05
C ASP A 166 -5.29 13.75 9.87
N PHE A 167 -5.68 12.52 10.17
CA PHE A 167 -5.86 11.47 9.18
C PHE A 167 -7.23 11.56 8.52
N TYR A 168 -7.28 11.14 7.25
CA TYR A 168 -8.51 10.99 6.49
C TYR A 168 -8.35 9.90 5.43
N TRP A 169 -9.47 9.34 4.98
CA TRP A 169 -9.52 8.47 3.82
C TRP A 169 -9.57 9.30 2.54
N GLY A 170 -8.62 9.09 1.64
CA GLY A 170 -8.59 9.71 0.30
C GLY A 170 -8.90 8.70 -0.80
N CYS A 171 -9.83 9.01 -1.70
CA CYS A 171 -10.12 8.13 -2.83
C CYS A 171 -8.92 8.04 -3.79
N THR A 172 -8.53 6.82 -4.16
CA THR A 172 -7.41 6.61 -5.11
C THR A 172 -7.73 7.08 -6.53
N GLY A 173 -9.00 7.36 -6.83
CA GLY A 173 -9.42 8.03 -8.06
C GLY A 173 -8.79 9.41 -8.27
N TRP A 174 -8.24 10.02 -7.22
CA TRP A 174 -7.52 11.29 -7.31
C TRP A 174 -6.26 11.16 -8.21
N TYR A 175 -5.63 9.98 -8.22
CA TYR A 175 -4.43 9.73 -9.02
C TYR A 175 -4.73 9.34 -10.48
N VAL A 176 -5.99 9.13 -10.82
CA VAL A 176 -6.42 8.76 -12.17
C VAL A 176 -6.89 10.02 -12.88
N GLN A 177 -6.20 10.40 -13.95
CA GLN A 177 -6.59 11.53 -14.80
C GLN A 177 -7.82 11.16 -15.64
N GLN A 178 -8.81 12.06 -15.69
CA GLN A 178 -10.02 11.93 -16.49
C GLN A 178 -10.36 13.29 -17.12
N GLY A 179 -9.97 13.48 -18.39
CA GLY A 179 -10.02 14.79 -19.04
C GLY A 179 -9.10 15.79 -18.34
N ASP A 180 -9.61 16.99 -18.07
CA ASP A 180 -8.90 18.04 -17.33
C ASP A 180 -8.96 17.87 -15.80
N GLY A 181 -9.64 16.83 -15.32
CA GLY A 181 -9.87 16.59 -13.90
C GLY A 181 -9.34 15.23 -13.41
N ARG A 182 -9.60 14.95 -12.13
CA ARG A 182 -9.36 13.63 -11.55
C ARG A 182 -10.63 12.79 -11.62
N ALA A 183 -10.49 11.47 -11.68
CA ALA A 183 -11.62 10.55 -11.71
C ALA A 183 -12.48 10.61 -10.43
N CYS A 184 -11.89 10.94 -9.28
CA CYS A 184 -12.62 11.20 -8.04
C CYS A 184 -11.76 11.98 -7.03
N ASN A 185 -12.32 13.01 -6.39
CA ASN A 185 -11.63 13.82 -5.38
C ASN A 185 -12.21 13.64 -3.96
N ARG A 186 -13.03 12.62 -3.73
CA ARG A 186 -13.70 12.42 -2.45
C ARG A 186 -12.70 12.07 -1.35
N THR A 187 -12.89 12.69 -0.19
CA THR A 187 -12.27 12.32 1.07
C THR A 187 -13.35 12.01 2.11
N GLU A 188 -13.01 11.22 3.11
CA GLU A 188 -13.88 10.89 4.25
C GLU A 188 -13.07 11.00 5.55
N PRO A 189 -13.61 11.60 6.62
CA PRO A 189 -12.95 11.59 7.92
C PRO A 189 -12.89 10.17 8.48
N LEU A 190 -11.90 9.88 9.33
CA LEU A 190 -11.88 8.63 10.09
C LEU A 190 -13.10 8.57 11.01
N GLN A 191 -13.69 7.39 11.08
CA GLN A 191 -14.73 7.07 12.04
C GLN A 191 -14.12 6.43 13.28
N ARG A 192 -14.90 6.29 14.36
CA ARG A 192 -14.42 5.71 15.62
C ARG A 192 -13.79 4.32 15.42
N GLU A 193 -14.36 3.55 14.50
CA GLU A 193 -13.95 2.19 14.17
C GLU A 193 -12.58 2.16 13.47
N ASP A 194 -12.18 3.25 12.80
CA ASP A 194 -10.88 3.38 12.13
C ASP A 194 -9.73 3.60 13.13
N TYR A 195 -10.06 4.01 14.37
CA TYR A 195 -9.08 4.15 15.46
C TYR A 195 -8.88 2.86 16.25
N ALA A 196 -9.66 1.81 16.00
CA ALA A 196 -9.45 0.50 16.61
C ALA A 196 -8.81 -0.44 15.59
N LEU A 197 -7.50 -0.62 15.70
CA LEU A 197 -6.72 -1.45 14.79
C LEU A 197 -6.46 -2.81 15.42
N MET A 198 -6.72 -3.90 14.71
CA MET A 198 -6.07 -5.17 15.02
C MET A 198 -4.79 -5.25 14.22
N THR A 199 -3.63 -5.38 14.84
CA THR A 199 -2.33 -5.39 14.15
C THR A 199 -1.40 -6.41 14.77
N ASP A 200 -0.44 -6.89 13.99
CA ASP A 200 0.69 -7.65 14.52
C ASP A 200 1.55 -6.73 15.41
N THR A 201 1.57 -6.97 16.72
CA THR A 201 2.30 -6.12 17.68
C THR A 201 3.76 -6.52 17.90
N SER A 202 4.28 -7.48 17.14
CA SER A 202 5.67 -7.94 17.27
C SER A 202 6.72 -6.92 16.83
N ALA A 203 6.32 -5.77 16.27
CA ALA A 203 7.25 -4.71 15.91
C ALA A 203 7.75 -4.02 17.20
N PRO A 204 9.07 -4.02 17.48
CA PRO A 204 9.62 -3.34 18.66
C PRO A 204 9.26 -1.86 18.71
N GLU A 205 8.99 -1.24 17.55
CA GLU A 205 8.57 0.15 17.46
C GLU A 205 7.26 0.45 18.19
N PHE A 206 6.40 -0.54 18.43
CA PHE A 206 5.13 -0.36 19.14
C PHE A 206 5.28 -0.38 20.66
N THR A 207 6.45 -0.70 21.20
CA THR A 207 6.70 -0.59 22.65
C THR A 207 7.11 0.82 23.07
N MET A 208 7.28 1.73 22.11
CA MET A 208 7.71 3.11 22.34
C MET A 208 6.54 4.07 22.16
N THR A 209 6.59 5.21 22.84
CA THR A 209 5.68 6.33 22.57
C THR A 209 6.04 7.04 21.26
N SER A 210 5.09 7.79 20.69
CA SER A 210 5.35 8.62 19.51
C SER A 210 6.48 9.64 19.70
N GLU A 211 6.67 10.16 20.92
CA GLU A 211 7.73 11.12 21.24
C GLU A 211 9.12 10.46 21.26
N GLU A 212 9.28 9.39 22.04
CA GLU A 212 10.56 8.65 22.13
C GLU A 212 11.03 8.14 20.76
N PHE A 213 10.07 7.69 19.94
CA PHE A 213 10.37 7.25 18.59
C PHE A 213 10.80 8.40 17.68
N GLY A 214 10.20 9.59 17.85
CA GLY A 214 10.62 10.81 17.18
C GLY A 214 12.06 11.21 17.53
N GLU A 215 12.41 11.20 18.82
CA GLU A 215 13.77 11.50 19.29
C GLU A 215 14.81 10.58 18.65
N LEU A 216 14.53 9.26 18.63
CA LEU A 216 15.42 8.26 18.05
C LEU A 216 15.73 8.51 16.57
N LEU A 217 14.76 8.99 15.79
CA LEU A 217 14.91 9.30 14.37
C LEU A 217 15.72 10.58 14.11
N THR A 218 15.79 11.47 15.10
CA THR A 218 16.55 12.73 15.02
C THR A 218 17.97 12.61 15.57
N ASN A 219 18.31 11.48 16.21
CA ASN A 219 19.68 11.21 16.63
C ASN A 219 20.59 10.97 15.40
N PRO A 220 21.67 11.75 15.20
CA PRO A 220 22.48 11.64 13.98
C PRO A 220 23.13 10.26 13.75
N GLY A 221 23.47 9.55 14.84
CA GLY A 221 24.03 8.20 14.75
C GLY A 221 23.00 7.20 14.25
N THR A 222 21.81 7.23 14.84
CA THR A 222 20.68 6.38 14.43
C THR A 222 20.20 6.71 13.03
N GLU A 223 20.09 8.00 12.69
CA GLU A 223 19.69 8.47 11.36
C GLU A 223 20.60 7.88 10.28
N LYS A 224 21.92 7.89 10.50
CA LYS A 224 22.90 7.32 9.58
C LYS A 224 22.73 5.81 9.41
N ILE A 225 22.51 5.07 10.50
CA ILE A 225 22.28 3.62 10.46
C ILE A 225 21.02 3.29 9.65
N ILE A 226 19.91 3.99 9.92
CA ILE A 226 18.65 3.78 9.20
C ILE A 226 18.85 4.14 7.72
N ALA A 227 19.50 5.26 7.41
CA ALA A 227 19.75 5.67 6.04
C ALA A 227 20.55 4.63 5.26
N THR A 228 21.61 4.06 5.86
CA THR A 228 22.39 2.95 5.26
C THR A 228 21.50 1.74 5.00
N ARG A 229 20.71 1.29 5.97
CA ARG A 229 19.82 0.12 5.80
C ARG A 229 18.80 0.31 4.68
N VAL A 230 18.22 1.51 4.58
CA VAL A 230 17.25 1.84 3.51
C VAL A 230 17.94 1.92 2.15
N ASP A 231 19.17 2.43 2.08
CA ASP A 231 19.96 2.45 0.84
C ASP A 231 20.38 1.04 0.40
N ASP A 232 20.75 0.17 1.33
CA ASP A 232 21.06 -1.24 1.05
C ASP A 232 19.84 -1.97 0.51
N LEU A 233 18.67 -1.80 1.16
CA LEU A 233 17.40 -2.33 0.69
C LEU A 233 17.07 -1.81 -0.72
N ARG A 234 17.23 -0.50 -0.96
CA ARG A 234 17.00 0.10 -2.27
C ARG A 234 17.91 -0.50 -3.34
N SER A 235 19.19 -0.70 -3.03
CA SER A 235 20.16 -1.29 -3.93
C SER A 235 19.80 -2.74 -4.27
N ASP A 236 19.45 -3.55 -3.27
CA ASP A 236 19.06 -4.94 -3.45
C ASP A 236 17.75 -5.08 -4.26
N LEU A 237 16.71 -4.30 -3.95
CA LEU A 237 15.47 -4.24 -4.73
C LEU A 237 15.74 -3.86 -6.20
N ALA A 238 16.60 -2.86 -6.43
CA ALA A 238 16.98 -2.45 -7.77
C ALA A 238 17.74 -3.54 -8.53
N GLY A 239 18.69 -4.22 -7.87
CA GLY A 239 19.45 -5.34 -8.43
C GLY A 239 18.55 -6.51 -8.82
N ARG A 240 17.51 -6.79 -8.02
CA ARG A 240 16.51 -7.83 -8.29
C ARG A 240 15.39 -7.38 -9.24
N ARG A 241 15.37 -6.11 -9.67
CA ARG A 241 14.30 -5.48 -10.46
C ARG A 241 12.91 -5.63 -9.80
N LYS A 242 12.86 -5.51 -8.47
CA LYS A 242 11.63 -5.62 -7.68
C LYS A 242 11.24 -4.27 -7.07
N GLY A 243 9.94 -4.06 -6.93
CA GLY A 243 9.40 -3.02 -6.06
C GLY A 243 9.16 -3.57 -4.64
N VAL A 244 8.77 -2.68 -3.74
CA VAL A 244 8.36 -2.99 -2.37
C VAL A 244 7.05 -3.77 -2.39
N GLU A 245 6.99 -4.89 -1.66
CA GLU A 245 5.83 -5.77 -1.68
C GLU A 245 4.60 -5.13 -1.01
N LEU A 246 4.86 -4.33 0.03
CA LEU A 246 3.86 -3.77 0.92
C LEU A 246 3.01 -2.67 0.29
N ALA A 247 3.43 -2.11 -0.85
CA ALA A 247 2.80 -0.96 -1.47
C ALA A 247 2.73 -1.09 -3.00
N THR A 248 1.52 -0.98 -3.54
CA THR A 248 1.29 -0.92 -4.99
C THR A 248 0.77 0.43 -5.46
N CYS A 249 1.03 0.74 -6.72
CA CYS A 249 0.44 1.89 -7.37
C CYS A 249 -1.07 1.67 -7.53
N PRO A 250 -1.96 2.54 -7.03
CA PRO A 250 -3.40 2.34 -7.16
C PRO A 250 -3.92 2.55 -8.59
N VAL A 251 -3.08 3.07 -9.49
CA VAL A 251 -3.40 3.26 -10.92
C VAL A 251 -3.00 2.03 -11.74
N HIS A 252 -1.86 1.42 -11.42
CA HIS A 252 -1.24 0.38 -12.25
C HIS A 252 -1.23 -1.01 -11.57
N GLY A 253 -1.44 -1.09 -10.25
CA GLY A 253 -1.41 -2.32 -9.46
C GLY A 253 -0.02 -2.94 -9.26
N GLU A 254 1.03 -2.28 -9.77
CA GLU A 254 2.40 -2.75 -9.67
C GLU A 254 3.07 -2.27 -8.38
N HIS A 255 3.99 -3.09 -7.87
CA HIS A 255 4.81 -2.79 -6.70
C HIS A 255 5.58 -1.48 -6.88
N MET A 256 5.55 -0.66 -5.85
CA MET A 256 6.16 0.66 -5.88
C MET A 256 7.68 0.57 -5.75
N VAL A 257 8.41 1.40 -6.47
CA VAL A 257 9.87 1.44 -6.48
C VAL A 257 10.38 2.41 -5.41
N LEU A 258 11.24 1.92 -4.52
CA LEU A 258 11.93 2.76 -3.53
C LEU A 258 12.95 3.68 -4.22
N ARG A 259 12.84 4.98 -3.96
CA ARG A 259 13.69 6.03 -4.54
C ARG A 259 14.22 6.95 -3.45
N LYS A 260 15.36 7.56 -3.75
CA LYS A 260 16.03 8.56 -2.91
C LYS A 260 16.03 9.92 -3.60
N LYS A 261 15.77 10.99 -2.86
CA LYS A 261 15.91 12.36 -3.36
C LYS A 261 17.38 12.75 -3.47
N ALA A 262 17.70 13.61 -4.42
CA ALA A 262 19.06 14.13 -4.61
C ALA A 262 19.49 15.04 -3.44
N ASN A 263 18.62 15.95 -3.00
CA ASN A 263 18.91 16.95 -1.96
C ASN A 263 17.84 16.90 -0.86
N PRO A 264 17.89 15.92 0.06
CA PRO A 264 16.93 15.83 1.15
C PRO A 264 17.30 16.76 2.32
N MET A 265 16.29 17.22 3.06
CA MET A 265 16.48 18.02 4.28
C MET A 265 16.65 17.18 5.56
N GLY A 266 16.60 15.85 5.45
CA GLY A 266 16.73 14.88 6.54
C GLY A 266 16.20 13.51 6.14
N LEU A 267 16.34 12.50 7.01
CA LEU A 267 15.92 11.11 6.74
C LEU A 267 14.47 10.96 6.26
N LEU A 268 13.51 11.60 6.93
CA LEU A 268 12.08 11.51 6.59
C LEU A 268 11.70 12.25 5.30
N ASP A 269 12.62 13.02 4.73
CA ASP A 269 12.47 13.64 3.40
C ASP A 269 13.29 12.90 2.32
N ALA A 270 14.19 12.00 2.72
CA ALA A 270 15.15 11.36 1.82
C ALA A 270 14.53 10.33 0.90
N TYR A 271 13.52 9.60 1.37
CA TYR A 271 13.00 8.41 0.69
C TYR A 271 11.52 8.54 0.32
N PHE A 272 11.16 7.95 -0.82
CA PHE A 272 9.79 7.87 -1.28
C PHE A 272 9.60 6.63 -2.15
N LEU A 273 8.37 6.14 -2.21
CA LEU A 273 7.96 5.10 -3.14
C LEU A 273 7.34 5.76 -4.37
N ALA A 274 7.68 5.30 -5.56
CA ALA A 274 7.12 5.80 -6.81
C ALA A 274 6.57 4.65 -7.66
N CYS A 275 5.53 4.93 -8.45
CA CYS A 275 5.09 3.99 -9.47
C CYS A 275 6.28 3.63 -10.42
N PRO A 276 6.39 2.38 -10.91
CA PRO A 276 7.39 2.04 -11.93
C PRO A 276 7.31 2.94 -13.17
N HIS A 277 6.10 3.34 -13.54
CA HIS A 277 5.81 4.26 -14.66
C HIS A 277 5.86 5.74 -14.26
N TRP A 278 6.37 6.06 -13.07
CA TRP A 278 6.56 7.45 -12.65
C TRP A 278 7.64 8.13 -13.49
N ARG A 279 7.32 9.33 -13.97
CA ARG A 279 8.28 10.24 -14.60
C ARG A 279 8.10 11.64 -14.01
N PRO A 280 9.17 12.45 -13.91
CA PRO A 280 9.05 13.86 -13.56
C PRO A 280 8.13 14.63 -14.53
N ASN A 281 7.65 15.80 -14.10
CA ASN A 281 6.90 16.75 -14.93
C ASN A 281 5.64 16.16 -15.61
N ASP A 282 4.88 15.34 -14.88
CA ASP A 282 3.64 14.70 -15.36
C ASP A 282 3.80 13.82 -16.63
N GLY A 283 5.03 13.46 -16.98
CA GLY A 283 5.35 12.59 -18.12
C GLY A 283 4.91 11.14 -17.92
N GLY A 284 4.49 10.75 -16.72
CA GLY A 284 4.13 9.38 -16.36
C GLY A 284 3.06 9.31 -15.28
N CYS A 285 3.00 8.20 -14.55
CA CYS A 285 2.12 8.10 -13.39
C CYS A 285 2.53 9.13 -12.33
N SER A 286 1.59 9.96 -11.86
CA SER A 286 1.88 10.96 -10.82
C SER A 286 1.86 10.39 -9.40
N PHE A 287 1.60 9.09 -9.23
CA PHE A 287 1.50 8.48 -7.91
C PHE A 287 2.88 8.27 -7.29
N ILE A 288 3.09 8.96 -6.17
CA ILE A 288 4.21 8.80 -5.25
C ILE A 288 3.66 8.68 -3.84
N GLU A 289 4.35 7.93 -3.00
CA GLU A 289 4.08 7.82 -1.57
C GLU A 289 5.32 8.26 -0.81
N LYS A 290 5.18 9.28 0.04
CA LYS A 290 6.31 9.79 0.82
C LYS A 290 6.44 8.94 2.09
N LEU A 291 7.67 8.59 2.46
CA LEU A 291 7.97 7.90 3.72
C LEU A 291 8.24 8.96 4.79
N LYS A 292 7.16 9.61 5.25
CA LYS A 292 7.15 10.82 6.08
C LYS A 292 7.34 10.56 7.58
N SER A 293 7.33 9.31 8.03
CA SER A 293 7.55 8.99 9.44
C SER A 293 8.46 7.78 9.60
N GLY A 294 9.13 7.68 10.75
CA GLY A 294 9.94 6.51 11.07
C GLY A 294 9.12 5.23 11.10
N SER A 295 7.81 5.31 11.37
CA SER A 295 6.95 4.13 11.45
C SER A 295 6.76 3.54 10.05
N GLN A 296 6.67 4.40 9.04
CA GLN A 296 6.64 3.95 7.64
C GLN A 296 7.99 3.33 7.23
N LEU A 297 9.11 3.89 7.67
CA LEU A 297 10.44 3.31 7.43
C LEU A 297 10.61 1.96 8.14
N ALA A 298 10.14 1.85 9.38
CA ALA A 298 10.16 0.62 10.17
C ALA A 298 9.32 -0.47 9.53
N ALA A 299 8.10 -0.15 9.11
CA ALA A 299 7.22 -1.05 8.38
C ALA A 299 7.85 -1.54 7.07
N LEU A 300 8.44 -0.62 6.28
CA LEU A 300 9.14 -0.93 5.04
C LEU A 300 10.32 -1.88 5.29
N LEU A 301 11.17 -1.57 6.27
CA LEU A 301 12.32 -2.41 6.61
C LEU A 301 11.87 -3.77 7.14
N LYS A 302 10.87 -3.80 8.04
CA LYS A 302 10.36 -5.05 8.62
C LYS A 302 9.78 -5.95 7.53
N SER A 303 9.03 -5.39 6.58
CA SER A 303 8.43 -6.21 5.52
C SER A 303 9.43 -6.80 4.56
N GLU A 304 10.47 -6.04 4.20
CA GLU A 304 11.43 -6.46 3.18
C GLU A 304 12.65 -7.21 3.77
N THR A 305 12.97 -6.98 5.05
CA THR A 305 14.19 -7.51 5.69
C THR A 305 13.93 -8.31 6.96
N GLY A 306 12.68 -8.37 7.44
CA GLY A 306 12.31 -9.01 8.70
C GLY A 306 12.65 -8.21 9.95
N ARG A 307 13.29 -7.04 9.83
CA ARG A 307 13.68 -6.17 10.95
C ARG A 307 13.27 -4.73 10.71
N GLY A 308 12.68 -4.09 11.72
CA GLY A 308 12.28 -2.68 11.69
C GLY A 308 13.47 -1.72 11.81
N VAL A 309 13.25 -0.47 12.23
CA VAL A 309 14.36 0.48 12.47
C VAL A 309 15.13 0.17 13.76
N LEU A 310 14.48 -0.51 14.71
CA LEU A 310 15.07 -1.01 15.96
C LEU A 310 15.71 -2.40 15.79
#